data_AF-A0A0N8VNM9-F1
#
_entry.id   AF-A0A0N8VNM9-F1
#
_cell.length_a   1.000
_cell.length_b   1.000
_cell.length_c   1.000
_cell.angle_alpha   90.00
_cell.angle_beta   90.00
_cell.angle_gamma   90.00
#
_symmetry.space_group_name_H-M   'P 1'
#
loop_
_entity.id
_entity.type
_entity.pdbx_description
1 polymer ?
#
loop_
_entity_poly.entity_id
_entity_poly.type
_entity_poly.pdbx_seq_one_letter_code
_entity_poly.pdbx_strand_id
1 'polypeptide(L)'
;MNELDKKSWYSGDWTPINNLQVPYNGLIISATPNYGPSTSPPTPQKLTAILIDVVDYTYDPNGVSSQLTLTKGGWNDIPIPEDNSVSPPQPNFKFTVSGTGNSDYGQIQLTTTSQGIYLNIQFCYGPENKKREELGFIMKFLETYTPGGDIETIEVEC
;
A
#
# COMPACT_ATOMS: atom_id res chain seq x y z
N MET A 1 -5.28 4.76 -14.34
CA MET A 1 -4.63 3.72 -13.52
C MET A 1 -5.24 2.39 -13.90
N ASN A 2 -4.43 1.36 -14.09
CA ASN A 2 -4.91 0.04 -14.47
C ASN A 2 -5.08 -0.80 -13.20
N GLU A 3 -6.32 -1.06 -12.78
CA GLU A 3 -6.62 -1.86 -11.58
C GLU A 3 -6.14 -3.32 -11.72
N LEU A 4 -5.89 -3.80 -12.94
CA LEU A 4 -5.35 -5.14 -13.18
C LEU A 4 -3.92 -5.31 -12.63
N ASP A 5 -3.18 -4.22 -12.45
CA ASP A 5 -1.80 -4.24 -11.93
C ASP A 5 -1.75 -4.01 -10.42
N LYS A 6 -2.91 -3.97 -9.75
CA LYS A 6 -3.01 -3.76 -8.31
C LYS A 6 -2.32 -4.90 -7.55
N LYS A 7 -1.40 -4.54 -6.68
CA LYS A 7 -0.71 -5.46 -5.76
C LYS A 7 -1.20 -5.23 -4.33
N SER A 8 -1.27 -6.30 -3.55
CA SER A 8 -1.66 -6.22 -2.14
C SER A 8 -0.62 -6.90 -1.27
N TRP A 9 -0.35 -6.30 -0.12
CA TRP A 9 0.48 -6.84 0.94
C TRP A 9 -0.36 -6.87 2.21
N TYR A 10 -0.14 -7.88 3.03
CA TYR A 10 -0.86 -8.13 4.26
C TYR A 10 0.14 -8.14 5.41
N SER A 11 -0.25 -7.57 6.54
CA SER A 11 0.59 -7.57 7.73
C SER A 11 0.89 -8.99 8.24
N GLY A 12 1.96 -9.15 9.02
CA GLY A 12 2.42 -10.47 9.46
C GLY A 12 1.42 -11.23 10.34
N ASP A 13 0.49 -10.52 10.97
CA ASP A 13 -0.60 -11.09 11.78
C ASP A 13 -1.92 -11.26 11.00
N TRP A 14 -1.90 -11.04 9.68
CA TRP A 14 -3.09 -11.15 8.85
C TRP A 14 -3.65 -12.57 8.81
N THR A 15 -4.95 -12.69 9.03
CA THR A 15 -5.69 -13.94 8.87
C THR A 15 -6.75 -13.82 7.77
N PRO A 16 -7.10 -14.90 7.04
CA PRO A 16 -8.15 -14.85 6.02
C PRO A 16 -9.56 -14.53 6.57
N ILE A 17 -9.76 -14.76 7.87
CA ILE A 17 -11.01 -14.50 8.59
C ILE A 17 -10.66 -13.59 9.76
N ASN A 18 -11.34 -12.45 9.87
CA ASN A 18 -11.17 -11.52 10.99
C ASN A 18 -11.50 -12.21 12.32
N ASN A 19 -10.83 -11.78 13.41
CA ASN A 19 -11.27 -12.15 14.75
C ASN A 19 -12.70 -11.68 15.00
N LEU A 20 -13.42 -12.34 15.91
CA LEU A 20 -14.79 -11.94 16.27
C LEU A 20 -14.81 -10.71 17.20
N GLN A 21 -13.65 -10.29 17.71
CA GLN A 21 -13.48 -9.19 18.65
C GLN A 21 -12.18 -8.45 18.34
N VAL A 22 -12.09 -7.21 18.83
CA VAL A 22 -10.88 -6.38 18.73
C VAL A 22 -9.69 -7.07 19.43
N PRO A 23 -8.48 -7.04 18.84
CA PRO A 23 -8.19 -6.53 17.50
C PRO A 23 -8.69 -7.48 16.41
N TYR A 24 -9.40 -6.97 15.38
CA TYR A 24 -10.00 -7.82 14.34
C TYR A 24 -8.94 -8.46 13.46
N ASN A 25 -8.29 -7.67 12.61
CA ASN A 25 -7.19 -8.09 11.75
C ASN A 25 -6.15 -6.98 11.69
N GLY A 26 -5.00 -7.24 11.06
CA GLY A 26 -3.97 -6.22 10.90
C GLY A 26 -4.26 -5.28 9.72
N LEU A 27 -3.27 -5.10 8.86
CA LEU A 27 -3.32 -4.15 7.75
C LEU A 27 -3.37 -4.85 6.39
N ILE A 28 -4.04 -4.20 5.44
CA ILE A 28 -3.80 -4.40 4.02
C ILE A 28 -3.16 -3.13 3.46
N ILE A 29 -2.08 -3.28 2.69
CA ILE A 29 -1.57 -2.21 1.84
C ILE A 29 -1.81 -2.61 0.39
N SER A 30 -2.60 -1.82 -0.32
CA SER A 30 -2.88 -1.94 -1.74
C SER A 30 -2.09 -0.90 -2.52
N ALA A 31 -1.55 -1.29 -3.67
CA ALA A 31 -0.76 -0.41 -4.52
C ALA A 31 -1.14 -0.58 -6.00
N THR A 32 -1.59 0.50 -6.63
CA THR A 32 -1.94 0.55 -8.06
C THR A 32 -0.92 1.41 -8.80
N PRO A 33 -0.04 0.81 -9.63
CA PRO A 33 0.96 1.57 -10.36
C PRO A 33 0.33 2.37 -11.50
N ASN A 34 0.93 3.53 -11.80
CA ASN A 34 0.54 4.41 -12.90
C ASN A 34 1.71 4.56 -13.87
N TYR A 35 1.58 3.98 -15.06
CA TYR A 35 2.56 4.10 -16.15
C TYR A 35 2.10 5.14 -17.16
N GLY A 36 3.04 5.91 -17.71
CA GLY A 36 2.72 6.88 -18.76
C GLY A 36 3.92 7.36 -19.58
N PRO A 37 3.65 8.12 -20.66
CA PRO A 37 2.33 8.27 -21.29
C PRO A 37 1.92 7.02 -22.07
N SER A 38 0.61 6.79 -22.22
CA SER A 38 0.09 5.74 -23.12
C SER A 38 0.08 6.23 -24.56
N THR A 39 0.56 5.41 -25.50
CA THR A 39 0.70 5.77 -26.92
C THR A 39 0.00 4.76 -27.81
N SER A 40 -0.37 5.17 -29.02
CA SER A 40 -0.80 4.29 -30.11
C SER A 40 0.09 4.55 -31.35
N PRO A 41 0.90 3.57 -31.81
CA PRO A 41 1.01 2.20 -31.29
C PRO A 41 1.61 2.14 -29.86
N PRO A 42 1.40 1.04 -29.12
CA PRO A 42 1.95 0.87 -27.77
C PRO A 42 3.48 0.99 -27.77
N THR A 43 4.02 1.80 -26.87
CA THR A 43 5.45 1.88 -26.57
C THR A 43 5.69 1.58 -25.09
N PRO A 44 6.92 1.20 -24.69
CA PRO A 44 7.26 1.04 -23.28
C PRO A 44 6.97 2.31 -22.49
N GLN A 45 6.09 2.20 -21.49
CA GLN A 45 5.67 3.28 -20.61
C GLN A 45 6.50 3.27 -19.34
N LYS A 46 6.80 4.43 -18.75
CA LYS A 46 7.57 4.52 -17.51
C LYS A 46 6.64 4.67 -16.31
N LEU A 47 7.05 4.11 -15.17
CA LEU A 47 6.36 4.33 -13.91
C LEU A 47 6.43 5.81 -13.53
N THR A 48 5.26 6.43 -13.33
CA THR A 48 5.14 7.84 -12.97
C THR A 48 4.80 8.03 -11.49
N ALA A 49 3.86 7.24 -11.00
CA ALA A 49 3.39 7.28 -9.62
C ALA A 49 2.77 5.93 -9.21
N ILE A 50 2.49 5.76 -7.93
CA ILE A 50 1.73 4.64 -7.38
C ILE A 50 0.67 5.20 -6.45
N LEU A 51 -0.60 4.82 -6.67
CA LEU A 51 -1.66 5.06 -5.70
C LEU A 51 -1.58 3.98 -4.63
N ILE A 52 -1.47 4.40 -3.38
CA ILE A 52 -1.44 3.53 -2.21
C ILE A 52 -2.74 3.70 -1.43
N ASP A 53 -3.28 2.57 -0.96
CA ASP A 53 -4.38 2.49 -0.03
C ASP A 53 -3.96 1.60 1.15
N VAL A 54 -3.84 2.19 2.34
CA VAL A 54 -3.53 1.52 3.59
C VAL A 54 -4.84 1.35 4.35
N VAL A 55 -5.29 0.11 4.53
CA VAL A 55 -6.54 -0.21 5.22
C VAL A 55 -6.22 -0.90 6.54
N ASP A 56 -6.67 -0.29 7.63
CA ASP A 56 -6.47 -0.78 8.99
C ASP A 56 -7.73 -1.43 9.55
N TYR A 57 -7.64 -2.72 9.87
CA TYR A 57 -8.74 -3.50 10.42
C TYR A 57 -8.66 -3.66 11.94
N THR A 58 -7.68 -3.05 12.62
CA THR A 58 -7.43 -3.29 14.05
C THR A 58 -8.69 -3.08 14.90
N TYR A 59 -9.35 -1.93 14.72
CA TYR A 59 -10.51 -1.53 15.51
C TYR A 59 -11.82 -1.47 14.72
N ASP A 60 -11.80 -1.73 13.41
CA ASP A 60 -12.99 -1.78 12.56
C ASP A 60 -12.97 -3.01 11.66
N PRO A 61 -13.96 -3.92 11.73
CA PRO A 61 -13.98 -5.11 10.88
C PRO A 61 -14.18 -4.77 9.39
N ASN A 62 -14.67 -3.57 9.06
CA ASN A 62 -14.80 -3.08 7.68
C ASN A 62 -13.54 -2.36 7.20
N GLY A 63 -12.58 -2.10 8.08
CA GLY A 63 -11.35 -1.40 7.78
C GLY A 63 -11.51 0.12 7.75
N VAL A 64 -10.44 0.82 8.10
CA VAL A 64 -10.30 2.27 7.95
C VAL A 64 -9.21 2.56 6.93
N SER A 65 -9.59 3.18 5.81
CA SER A 65 -8.71 3.42 4.65
C SER A 65 -8.02 4.79 4.74
N SER A 66 -6.74 4.82 4.42
CA SER A 66 -5.91 6.00 4.21
C SER A 66 -5.23 5.92 2.84
N GLN A 67 -5.44 6.93 2.00
CA GLN A 67 -4.94 6.95 0.62
C GLN A 67 -3.89 8.02 0.41
N LEU A 68 -2.88 7.69 -0.39
CA LEU A 68 -1.85 8.62 -0.81
C LEU A 68 -1.26 8.22 -2.16
N THR A 69 -0.76 9.21 -2.90
CA THR A 69 -0.04 8.96 -4.16
C THR A 69 1.44 9.17 -3.95
N LEU A 70 2.23 8.16 -4.31
CA LEU A 70 3.68 8.21 -4.21
C LEU A 70 4.32 8.42 -5.58
N THR A 71 5.25 9.36 -5.65
CA THR A 71 6.24 9.46 -6.72
C THR A 71 7.60 8.96 -6.21
N LYS A 72 8.56 8.73 -7.11
CA LYS A 72 9.93 8.39 -6.69
C LYS A 72 10.51 9.55 -5.85
N GLY A 73 11.09 9.22 -4.70
CA GLY A 73 11.86 10.15 -3.87
C GLY A 73 11.22 10.49 -2.52
N GLY A 74 11.88 10.07 -1.45
CA GLY A 74 11.61 10.50 -0.08
C GLY A 74 10.51 9.74 0.65
N TRP A 75 10.59 9.79 1.98
CA TRP A 75 9.53 9.34 2.88
C TRP A 75 8.33 10.27 2.84
N ASN A 76 7.14 9.67 2.80
CA ASN A 76 5.86 10.37 2.88
C ASN A 76 5.10 9.83 4.08
N ASP A 77 4.47 10.72 4.84
CA ASP A 77 3.65 10.34 5.97
C ASP A 77 2.33 9.74 5.47
N ILE A 78 1.90 8.64 6.10
CA ILE A 78 0.60 8.02 5.90
C ILE A 78 -0.40 8.88 6.69
N PRO A 79 -1.33 9.59 6.02
CA PRO A 79 -2.21 10.52 6.70
C PRO A 79 -3.20 9.76 7.59
N ILE A 80 -3.57 10.36 8.72
CA ILE A 80 -4.68 9.84 9.53
C ILE A 80 -5.98 10.23 8.82
N PRO A 81 -6.81 9.27 8.41
CA PRO A 81 -8.05 9.57 7.70
C PRO A 81 -9.06 10.25 8.63
N GLU A 82 -9.95 11.06 8.06
CA GLU A 82 -11.03 11.71 8.80
C GLU A 82 -12.20 10.73 9.01
N ASP A 83 -12.81 10.79 10.19
CA ASP A 83 -14.11 10.21 10.48
C ASP A 83 -15.21 11.21 10.06
N ASN A 84 -15.84 10.91 8.93
CA ASN A 84 -16.93 11.71 8.37
C ASN A 84 -18.31 11.39 8.98
N SER A 85 -18.38 10.47 9.95
CA SER A 85 -19.63 10.17 10.67
C SER A 85 -19.97 11.22 11.74
N VAL A 86 -19.00 12.06 12.11
CA VAL A 86 -19.14 13.17 13.06
C VAL A 86 -19.04 14.53 12.37
N SER A 87 -19.62 15.57 12.98
CA SER A 87 -19.59 16.93 12.44
C SER A 87 -19.13 17.95 13.50
N PRO A 88 -18.04 18.71 13.28
CA PRO A 88 -17.16 18.63 12.11
C PRO A 88 -16.40 17.28 12.01
N PRO A 89 -15.90 16.88 10.83
CA PRO A 89 -15.03 15.72 10.70
C PRO A 89 -13.84 15.80 11.66
N GLN A 90 -13.44 14.67 12.22
CA GLN A 90 -12.34 14.55 13.19
C GLN A 90 -11.39 13.43 12.76
N PRO A 91 -10.12 13.41 13.23
CA PRO A 91 -9.23 12.28 12.98
C PRO A 91 -9.84 10.95 13.43
N ASN A 92 -9.77 9.93 12.57
CA ASN A 92 -10.34 8.62 12.87
C ASN A 92 -9.42 7.81 13.80
N PHE A 93 -9.76 7.79 15.09
CA PHE A 93 -8.98 7.08 16.12
C PHE A 93 -9.00 5.55 16.02
N LYS A 94 -9.79 4.97 15.09
CA LYS A 94 -9.72 3.54 14.78
C LYS A 94 -8.56 3.20 13.84
N PHE A 95 -7.98 4.20 13.17
CA PHE A 95 -6.76 4.06 12.38
C PHE A 95 -5.55 4.12 13.30
N THR A 96 -4.78 3.03 13.36
CA THR A 96 -3.72 2.81 14.35
C THR A 96 -2.31 2.98 13.80
N VAL A 97 -2.18 3.15 12.47
CA VAL A 97 -0.90 3.37 11.83
C VAL A 97 -0.25 4.62 12.40
N SER A 98 0.95 4.46 12.96
CA SER A 98 1.72 5.50 13.64
C SER A 98 3.20 5.35 13.30
N GLY A 99 4.01 6.35 13.65
CA GLY A 99 5.44 6.29 13.36
C GLY A 99 6.19 5.27 14.21
N THR A 100 7.42 4.97 13.78
CA THR A 100 8.39 4.23 14.58
C THR A 100 9.38 5.21 15.21
N GLY A 101 9.85 4.92 16.43
CA GLY A 101 10.81 5.76 17.15
C GLY A 101 10.30 7.18 17.40
N ASN A 102 10.92 8.17 16.74
CA ASN A 102 10.65 9.61 16.92
C ASN A 102 9.70 10.21 15.86
N SER A 103 9.14 9.40 14.96
CA SER A 103 8.13 9.90 14.00
C SER A 103 6.75 9.81 14.61
N ASP A 104 5.94 10.86 14.43
CA ASP A 104 4.53 10.84 14.84
C ASP A 104 3.69 9.98 13.88
N TYR A 105 4.04 9.97 12.59
CA TYR A 105 3.30 9.29 11.53
C TYR A 105 4.05 8.08 10.97
N GLY A 106 3.27 7.07 10.56
CA GLY A 106 3.81 5.97 9.76
C GLY A 106 4.27 6.51 8.41
N GLN A 107 5.36 5.98 7.88
CA GLN A 107 6.01 6.49 6.67
C GLN A 107 6.09 5.42 5.59
N ILE A 108 6.01 5.88 4.34
CA ILE A 108 6.12 5.03 3.16
C ILE A 108 6.83 5.76 2.02
N GLN A 109 7.60 5.05 1.22
CA GLN A 109 8.30 5.61 0.07
C GLN A 109 8.47 4.63 -1.08
N LEU A 110 8.73 5.18 -2.27
CA LEU A 110 9.25 4.42 -3.40
C LEU A 110 10.77 4.55 -3.44
N THR A 111 11.44 3.44 -3.12
CA THR A 111 12.90 3.34 -3.17
C THR A 111 13.34 2.70 -4.47
N THR A 112 14.27 3.35 -5.18
CA THR A 112 14.92 2.76 -6.35
C THR A 112 16.24 2.13 -5.93
N THR A 113 16.41 0.85 -6.25
CA THR A 113 17.66 0.10 -6.05
C THR A 113 18.17 -0.44 -7.39
N SER A 114 19.35 -1.06 -7.40
CA SER A 114 19.85 -1.75 -8.60
C SER A 114 18.97 -2.93 -9.05
N GLN A 115 18.10 -3.44 -8.17
CA GLN A 115 17.22 -4.57 -8.46
C GLN A 115 15.81 -4.15 -8.90
N GLY A 116 15.46 -2.86 -8.77
CA GLY A 116 14.16 -2.33 -9.20
C GLY A 116 13.61 -1.24 -8.26
N ILE A 117 12.32 -0.97 -8.41
CA ILE A 117 11.59 0.02 -7.61
C ILE A 117 10.76 -0.72 -6.58
N TYR A 118 10.90 -0.36 -5.31
CA TYR A 118 10.26 -1.04 -4.19
C TYR A 118 9.44 -0.08 -3.34
N LEU A 119 8.29 -0.55 -2.85
CA LEU A 119 7.58 0.09 -1.76
C LEU A 119 8.29 -0.24 -0.45
N ASN A 120 8.81 0.77 0.21
CA ASN A 120 9.49 0.67 1.49
C ASN A 120 8.60 1.29 2.57
N ILE A 121 8.41 0.60 3.68
CA ILE A 121 7.54 1.02 4.78
C ILE A 121 8.33 1.18 6.07
N GLN A 122 7.85 2.09 6.91
CA GLN A 122 8.31 2.29 8.28
C GLN A 122 7.14 2.78 9.13
N PHE A 123 6.47 1.89 9.87
CA PHE A 123 5.38 2.28 10.75
C PHE A 123 5.14 1.26 11.88
N CYS A 124 4.39 1.69 12.88
CA CYS A 124 3.73 0.83 13.86
C CYS A 124 2.23 0.73 13.56
N TYR A 125 1.59 -0.37 13.97
CA TYR A 125 0.13 -0.52 13.95
C TYR A 125 -0.35 -1.42 15.10
N GLY A 126 -1.67 -1.50 15.28
CA GLY A 126 -2.30 -2.31 16.33
C GLY A 126 -2.59 -1.53 17.61
N PRO A 127 -3.22 -2.17 18.60
CA PRO A 127 -3.61 -1.52 19.85
C PRO A 127 -2.37 -1.18 20.69
N GLU A 128 -2.47 -0.16 21.57
CA GLU A 128 -1.33 0.35 22.35
C GLU A 128 -0.57 -0.73 23.13
N ASN A 129 -1.29 -1.69 23.71
CA ASN A 129 -0.70 -2.79 24.49
C ASN A 129 -0.16 -3.95 23.63
N LYS A 130 -0.32 -3.91 22.31
CA LYS A 130 0.11 -4.95 21.36
C LYS A 130 0.55 -4.34 20.02
N LYS A 131 1.23 -3.19 20.05
CA LYS A 131 1.77 -2.57 18.83
C LYS A 131 2.74 -3.51 18.13
N ARG A 132 2.62 -3.54 16.80
CA ARG A 132 3.53 -4.22 15.88
C ARG A 132 4.31 -3.16 15.12
N GLU A 133 5.57 -3.43 14.87
CA GLU A 133 6.44 -2.60 14.05
C GLU A 133 6.68 -3.31 12.71
N GLU A 134 6.57 -2.58 11.61
CA GLU A 134 6.83 -3.06 10.26
C GLU A 134 7.84 -2.15 9.57
N LEU A 135 8.93 -2.75 9.09
CA LEU A 135 10.05 -2.07 8.46
C LEU A 135 10.49 -2.84 7.21
N GLY A 136 10.67 -2.14 6.09
CA GLY A 136 11.37 -2.68 4.93
C GLY A 136 10.56 -2.72 3.64
N PHE A 137 11.08 -3.48 2.67
CA PHE A 137 10.52 -3.55 1.31
C PHE A 137 9.41 -4.59 1.22
N ILE A 138 8.20 -4.16 0.86
CA ILE A 138 7.01 -5.04 0.83
C ILE A 138 6.50 -5.37 -0.58
N MET A 139 6.84 -4.55 -1.58
CA MET A 139 6.38 -4.75 -2.96
C MET A 139 7.43 -4.27 -3.96
N LYS A 140 7.47 -4.91 -5.13
CA LYS A 140 8.30 -4.53 -6.28
C LYS A 140 7.45 -4.09 -7.47
N PHE A 141 7.87 -3.03 -8.15
CA PHE A 141 7.26 -2.52 -9.38
C PHE A 141 8.24 -2.51 -10.53
N LEU A 142 7.70 -2.64 -11.74
CA LEU A 142 8.48 -2.48 -12.95
C LEU A 142 8.78 -1.00 -13.16
N GLU A 143 9.97 -0.69 -13.65
CA GLU A 143 10.28 0.67 -14.07
C GLU A 143 9.61 1.01 -15.40
N THR A 144 9.49 0.02 -16.27
CA THR A 144 8.84 0.12 -17.57
C THR A 144 7.80 -0.96 -17.77
N TYR A 145 6.67 -0.61 -18.38
CA TYR A 145 5.57 -1.51 -18.72
C TYR A 145 5.26 -1.41 -20.21
N THR A 146 5.10 -2.55 -20.88
CA THR A 146 4.70 -2.61 -22.30
C THR A 146 3.33 -3.25 -22.41
N PRO A 147 2.27 -2.49 -22.76
CA PRO A 147 0.93 -3.05 -22.92
C PRO A 147 0.90 -4.19 -23.96
N GLY A 148 0.37 -5.35 -23.58
CA GLY A 148 0.24 -6.52 -24.47
C GLY A 148 1.48 -7.41 -24.59
N GLY A 149 2.53 -7.15 -23.81
CA GLY A 149 3.75 -7.99 -23.75
C GLY A 149 3.63 -9.22 -22.85
N ASP A 150 2.61 -9.28 -21.98
CA ASP A 150 2.39 -10.37 -21.01
C ASP A 150 1.58 -11.52 -21.62
N ILE A 151 1.91 -11.95 -22.84
CA ILE A 151 1.51 -13.28 -23.32
C ILE A 151 2.68 -14.19 -23.00
N GLU A 152 2.66 -14.82 -21.82
CA GLU A 152 3.40 -16.07 -21.64
C GLU A 152 2.81 -17.06 -22.65
N THR A 153 3.50 -17.27 -23.76
CA THR A 153 3.24 -18.39 -24.66
C THR A 153 3.47 -19.67 -23.85
N ILE A 154 2.39 -20.28 -23.36
CA ILE A 154 2.45 -21.66 -22.89
C ILE A 154 2.65 -22.49 -24.15
N GLU A 155 3.90 -22.82 -24.47
CA GLU A 155 4.19 -23.91 -25.40
C GLU A 155 3.68 -25.20 -24.76
N VAL A 156 2.49 -25.62 -25.18
CA VAL A 156 2.03 -26.99 -24.94
C VAL A 156 2.80 -27.84 -25.93
N GLU A 157 3.85 -28.52 -25.47
CA GLU A 157 4.44 -29.63 -26.23
C GLU A 157 3.37 -30.71 -26.40
N CYS A 158 3.03 -30.99 -27.66
CA CYS A 158 2.14 -32.08 -28.07
C CYS A 158 2.85 -33.44 -28.00
#